data_AF-A0AAP0X5A7-F1
#
_entry.id   AF-A0AAP0X5A7-F1
#
_cell.length_a   1.000
_cell.length_b   1.000
_cell.length_c   1.000
_cell.angle_alpha   90.00
_cell.angle_beta   90.00
_cell.angle_gamma   90.00
#
_symmetry.space_group_name_H-M   'P 1'
#
loop_
_entity.id
_entity.type
_entity.pdbx_description
1 polymer ?
#
loop_
_entity_poly.entity_id
_entity_poly.type
_entity_poly.pdbx_seq_one_letter_code
_entity_poly.pdbx_strand_id
1 'polypeptide(L)'
;MEEMHNESLEEMEYEYMKENMELDLLVVVGVEKVVSYHTNYFLKQPCRDSPQTGWKFMMEILKRNGTRCHEMFRMEKQVFHKLCDKLRSYGLEATRRI
;
A
#
# COMPACT_ATOMS: atom_id res chain seq x y z
N MET A 1 -31.00 9.78 53.07
CA MET A 1 -29.54 9.79 53.31
C MET A 1 -28.87 8.53 52.74
N GLU A 2 -29.58 7.40 52.64
CA GLU A 2 -29.10 6.20 51.91
C GLU A 2 -29.19 6.33 50.37
N GLU A 3 -30.23 6.97 49.82
CA GLU A 3 -30.39 7.11 48.35
C GLU A 3 -29.25 7.89 47.67
N MET A 4 -28.75 8.94 48.33
CA MET A 4 -27.67 9.80 47.83
C MET A 4 -26.30 9.07 47.81
N HIS A 5 -26.15 7.98 48.56
CA HIS A 5 -24.94 7.16 48.55
C HIS A 5 -25.00 6.05 47.50
N ASN A 6 -26.22 5.61 47.11
CA ASN A 6 -26.43 4.60 46.07
C ASN A 6 -26.18 5.18 44.67
N GLU A 7 -26.66 6.41 44.41
CA GLU A 7 -26.39 7.12 43.14
C GLU A 7 -24.89 7.32 42.90
N SER A 8 -24.12 7.65 43.94
CA SER A 8 -22.67 7.87 43.80
C SER A 8 -21.87 6.58 43.54
N LEU A 9 -22.41 5.41 43.91
CA LEU A 9 -21.80 4.12 43.62
C LEU A 9 -22.11 3.68 42.18
N GLU A 10 -23.35 3.89 41.73
CA GLU A 10 -23.76 3.61 40.35
C GLU A 10 -23.02 4.49 39.34
N GLU A 11 -22.82 5.78 39.63
CA GLU A 11 -22.00 6.68 38.79
C GLU A 11 -20.54 6.21 38.69
N MET A 12 -19.97 5.73 39.80
CA MET A 12 -18.60 5.21 39.82
C MET A 12 -18.47 3.90 39.02
N GLU A 13 -19.43 2.99 39.16
CA GLU A 13 -19.49 1.76 38.37
C GLU A 13 -19.69 2.07 36.88
N TYR A 14 -20.52 3.06 36.54
CA TYR A 14 -20.73 3.48 35.16
C TYR A 14 -19.46 4.04 34.51
N GLU A 15 -18.73 4.94 35.18
CA GLU A 15 -17.48 5.46 34.66
C GLU A 15 -16.40 4.37 34.54
N TYR A 16 -16.31 3.44 35.50
CA TYR A 16 -15.41 2.28 35.40
C TYR A 16 -15.73 1.37 34.21
N MET A 17 -17.02 1.09 33.99
CA MET A 17 -17.47 0.26 32.86
C MET A 17 -17.23 0.97 31.51
N LYS A 18 -17.37 2.30 31.48
CA LYS A 18 -17.11 3.12 30.30
C LYS A 18 -15.61 3.21 29.99
N GLU A 19 -14.74 3.41 30.97
CA GLU A 19 -13.29 3.36 30.79
C GLU A 19 -12.82 2.00 30.26
N ASN A 20 -13.38 0.90 30.79
CA ASN A 20 -13.10 -0.44 30.27
C ASN A 20 -13.57 -0.62 28.82
N MET A 21 -14.75 -0.09 28.47
CA MET A 21 -15.26 -0.11 27.10
C MET A 21 -14.36 0.68 26.14
N GLU A 22 -13.83 1.84 26.57
CA GLU A 22 -12.89 2.63 25.79
C GLU A 22 -11.55 1.91 25.60
N LEU A 23 -11.06 1.24 26.64
CA LEU A 23 -9.86 0.42 26.59
C LEU A 23 -10.03 -0.77 25.63
N ASP A 24 -11.16 -1.47 25.70
CA ASP A 24 -11.50 -2.58 24.80
C ASP A 24 -11.56 -2.11 23.35
N LEU A 25 -12.18 -0.95 23.08
CA LEU A 25 -12.23 -0.38 21.73
C LEU A 25 -10.82 -0.05 21.21
N LEU A 26 -9.96 0.53 22.06
CA LEU A 26 -8.58 0.83 21.71
C LEU A 26 -7.78 -0.45 21.38
N VAL A 27 -7.98 -1.52 22.15
CA VAL A 27 -7.36 -2.83 21.88
C VAL A 27 -7.85 -3.40 20.55
N VAL A 28 -9.16 -3.35 20.28
CA VAL A 28 -9.73 -3.84 19.01
C VAL A 28 -9.14 -3.08 17.81
N VAL A 29 -9.11 -1.75 17.86
CA VAL A 29 -8.54 -0.90 16.80
C VAL A 29 -7.03 -1.16 16.66
N GLY A 30 -6.32 -1.27 17.78
CA GLY A 30 -4.88 -1.58 17.80
C GLY A 30 -4.57 -2.91 17.13
N VAL A 31 -5.31 -3.97 17.49
CA VAL A 31 -5.19 -5.30 16.89
C VAL A 31 -5.52 -5.25 15.40
N GLU A 32 -6.60 -4.56 15.00
CA GLU A 32 -6.95 -4.39 13.58
C GLU A 32 -5.78 -3.75 12.80
N LYS A 33 -5.17 -2.68 13.33
CA LYS A 33 -4.03 -2.03 12.68
C LYS A 33 -2.79 -2.91 12.62
N VAL A 34 -2.47 -3.63 13.70
CA VAL A 34 -1.33 -4.56 13.74
C VAL A 34 -1.54 -5.68 12.71
N VAL A 35 -2.72 -6.29 12.67
CA VAL A 35 -3.04 -7.37 11.73
C VAL A 35 -3.03 -6.87 10.28
N SER A 36 -3.65 -5.72 10.01
CA SER A 36 -3.64 -5.11 8.68
C SER A 36 -2.24 -4.77 8.21
N TYR A 37 -1.42 -4.18 9.09
CA TYR A 37 -0.04 -3.88 8.77
C TYR A 37 0.77 -5.14 8.51
N HIS A 38 0.62 -6.14 9.38
CA HIS A 38 1.31 -7.42 9.24
C HIS A 38 0.98 -8.09 7.90
N THR A 39 -0.30 -8.13 7.56
CA THR A 39 -0.80 -8.78 6.34
C THR A 39 -0.34 -8.06 5.08
N ASN A 40 -0.37 -6.73 5.08
CA ASN A 40 -0.09 -5.93 3.88
C ASN A 40 1.39 -5.57 3.70
N TYR A 41 2.16 -5.46 4.78
CA TYR A 41 3.49 -4.84 4.74
C TYR A 41 4.60 -5.61 5.45
N PHE A 42 4.29 -6.55 6.34
CA PHE A 42 5.34 -7.31 7.06
C PHE A 42 5.91 -8.44 6.20
N LEU A 43 5.04 -9.24 5.59
CA LEU A 43 5.45 -10.24 4.59
C LEU A 43 5.39 -9.64 3.19
N LYS A 44 6.35 -8.76 2.87
CA LYS A 44 6.46 -8.19 1.52
C LYS A 44 6.78 -9.31 0.53
N GLN A 45 5.77 -9.80 -0.18
CA GLN A 45 6.01 -10.61 -1.36
C GLN A 45 6.67 -9.73 -2.44
N PRO A 46 7.63 -10.25 -3.21
CA PRO A 46 8.16 -9.52 -4.36
C PRO A 46 7.01 -9.18 -5.32
N CYS A 47 6.60 -7.92 -5.38
CA CYS A 47 5.59 -7.44 -6.35
C CYS A 47 6.12 -7.51 -7.80
N ARG A 48 7.44 -7.66 -7.96
CA ARG A 48 8.15 -7.74 -9.23
C ARG A 48 8.85 -9.09 -9.32
N ASP A 49 8.07 -10.10 -9.67
CA ASP A 49 8.44 -11.51 -9.80
C ASP A 49 8.86 -11.90 -11.22
N SER A 50 8.78 -10.98 -12.19
CA SER A 50 9.14 -11.30 -13.58
C SER A 50 10.62 -11.69 -13.66
N PRO A 51 10.94 -12.89 -14.17
CA PRO A 51 12.32 -13.31 -14.39
C PRO A 51 12.93 -12.68 -15.64
N GLN A 52 12.14 -11.90 -16.40
CA GLN A 52 12.59 -11.30 -17.64
C GLN A 52 13.54 -10.13 -17.36
N THR A 53 14.50 -9.93 -18.26
CA THR A 53 15.44 -8.81 -18.20
C THR A 53 15.54 -8.12 -19.57
N GLY A 54 16.12 -6.92 -19.60
CA GLY A 54 16.37 -6.16 -20.83
C GLY A 54 15.11 -5.94 -21.68
N TRP A 55 15.20 -6.23 -22.97
CA TRP A 55 14.12 -6.03 -23.94
C TRP A 55 12.84 -6.79 -23.58
N LYS A 56 12.95 -8.06 -23.16
CA LYS A 56 11.78 -8.88 -22.83
C LYS A 56 11.01 -8.30 -21.64
N PHE A 57 11.74 -7.82 -20.63
CA PHE A 57 11.15 -7.12 -19.49
C PHE A 57 10.47 -5.83 -19.92
N MET A 58 11.15 -4.99 -20.72
CA MET A 58 10.56 -3.74 -21.21
C MET A 58 9.26 -3.99 -21.99
N MET A 59 9.23 -4.99 -22.86
CA MET A 59 8.03 -5.35 -23.61
C MET A 59 6.90 -5.88 -22.72
N GLU A 60 7.22 -6.63 -21.66
CA GLU A 60 6.22 -7.06 -20.68
C GLU A 60 5.57 -5.86 -19.99
N ILE A 61 6.38 -4.90 -19.51
CA ILE A 61 5.91 -3.69 -18.84
C ILE A 61 5.04 -2.85 -19.78
N LEU A 62 5.45 -2.70 -21.04
CA LEU A 62 4.70 -1.92 -22.04
C LEU A 62 3.40 -2.60 -22.50
N LYS A 63 3.30 -3.93 -22.42
CA LYS A 63 2.07 -4.67 -22.78
C LYS A 63 1.04 -4.69 -21.65
N ARG A 64 1.46 -4.57 -20.39
CA ARG A 64 0.58 -4.58 -19.21
C ARG A 64 -0.10 -3.22 -18.98
N ASN A 65 -0.96 -3.17 -17.97
CA ASN A 65 -1.69 -1.96 -17.53
C ASN A 65 -0.75 -0.75 -17.35
N GLY A 66 -1.24 0.46 -17.69
CA GLY A 66 -0.49 1.72 -17.65
C GLY A 66 0.11 2.04 -16.27
N THR A 67 -0.53 1.59 -15.19
CA THR A 67 0.00 1.73 -13.81
C THR A 67 1.39 1.12 -13.67
N ARG A 68 1.64 -0.07 -14.24
CA ARG A 68 2.92 -0.77 -14.11
C ARG A 68 4.03 -0.10 -14.92
N CYS A 69 3.68 0.49 -16.07
CA CYS A 69 4.58 1.35 -16.85
C CYS A 69 4.97 2.61 -16.06
N HIS A 70 3.99 3.26 -15.42
CA HIS A 70 4.26 4.44 -14.60
C HIS A 70 5.11 4.11 -13.36
N GLU A 71 4.82 3.01 -12.66
CA GLU A 71 5.60 2.57 -11.51
C GLU A 71 7.07 2.28 -11.88
N MET A 72 7.32 1.74 -13.07
CA MET A 72 8.65 1.28 -13.46
C MET A 72 9.48 2.33 -14.18
N PHE A 73 8.89 3.08 -15.10
CA PHE A 73 9.59 4.09 -15.88
C PHE A 73 9.37 5.50 -15.35
N ARG A 74 8.50 5.69 -14.34
CA ARG A 74 8.09 7.01 -13.83
C ARG A 74 7.53 7.92 -14.93
N MET A 75 6.94 7.32 -15.96
CA MET A 75 6.37 8.00 -17.11
C MET A 75 5.20 7.20 -17.67
N GLU A 76 4.28 7.90 -18.33
CA GLU A 76 3.23 7.25 -19.10
C GLU A 76 3.81 6.50 -20.31
N LYS A 77 3.14 5.42 -20.72
CA LYS A 77 3.56 4.59 -21.86
C LYS A 77 3.79 5.41 -23.14
N GLN A 78 2.91 6.35 -23.42
CA GLN A 78 3.03 7.23 -24.58
C GLN A 78 4.26 8.16 -24.51
N VAL A 79 4.62 8.64 -23.31
CA VAL A 79 5.81 9.46 -23.09
C VAL A 79 7.07 8.63 -23.30
N PHE A 80 7.08 7.37 -22.85
CA PHE A 80 8.18 6.44 -23.12
C PHE A 80 8.41 6.23 -24.62
N HIS A 81 7.35 6.03 -25.41
CA HIS A 81 7.48 5.90 -26.86
C HIS A 81 8.06 7.16 -27.52
N LYS A 82 7.59 8.35 -27.12
CA LYS A 82 8.14 9.62 -27.60
C LYS A 82 9.62 9.78 -27.24
N LEU A 83 10.02 9.35 -26.06
CA LEU A 83 11.43 9.32 -25.67
C LEU A 83 12.24 8.40 -26.59
N CYS A 84 11.76 7.19 -26.88
CA CYS A 84 12.42 6.30 -27.83
C CYS A 84 12.57 6.92 -29.23
N ASP A 85 11.53 7.59 -29.74
CA ASP A 85 11.59 8.30 -31.03
C ASP A 85 12.62 9.43 -31.00
N LYS A 86 12.68 10.19 -29.90
CA LYS A 86 13.65 11.26 -29.72
C LYS A 86 15.08 10.72 -29.66
N LEU A 87 15.32 9.63 -28.94
CA LEU A 87 16.63 8.97 -28.88
C LEU A 87 17.06 8.45 -30.27
N ARG A 88 16.14 7.86 -31.03
CA ARG A 88 16.41 7.47 -32.44
C ARG A 88 16.81 8.66 -33.30
N SER A 89 16.17 9.82 -33.13
CA SER A 89 16.56 11.04 -33.86
C SER A 89 17.98 11.53 -33.54
N TYR A 90 18.55 11.11 -32.40
CA TYR A 90 19.94 11.37 -32.02
C TYR A 90 20.91 10.25 -32.47
N GLY A 91 20.44 9.28 -33.25
CA GLY A 91 21.25 8.18 -33.76
C GLY A 91 21.42 7.01 -32.78
N LEU A 92 20.64 6.96 -31.69
CA LEU A 92 20.62 5.76 -30.85
C LEU A 92 19.83 4.65 -31.53
N GLU A 93 20.54 3.60 -31.93
CA GLU A 93 19.96 2.39 -32.50
C GLU A 93 19.88 1.26 -31.48
N ALA A 94 19.06 0.25 -31.77
CA ALA A 94 18.95 -0.94 -30.94
C ALA A 94 20.29 -1.69 -30.92
N THR A 95 20.82 -1.97 -29.72
CA THR A 95 22.06 -2.74 -29.55
C THR A 95 21.97 -4.17 -30.08
N ARG A 96 20.75 -4.72 -30.17
CA ARG A 96 20.46 -6.00 -30.79
C ARG A 96 19.51 -5.78 -31.96
N ARG A 97 19.88 -6.30 -33.14
CA ARG A 97 18.92 -6.51 -34.24
C ARG A 97 18.01 -7.65 -33.81
N ILE A 98 16.80 -7.32 -33.40
CA ILE A 98 15.74 -8.27 -33.04
C ILE A 98 14.86 -8.45 -34.27
#